data_AF-A0A258QW54-F1
#
_entry.id   AF-A0A258QW54-F1
#
_cell.length_a   1.000
_cell.length_b   1.000
_cell.length_c   1.000
_cell.angle_alpha   90.00
_cell.angle_beta   90.00
_cell.angle_gamma   90.00
#
_symmetry.space_group_name_H-M   'P 1'
#
loop_
_entity.id
_entity.type
_entity.pdbx_description
1 polymer ?
#
loop_
_entity_poly.entity_id
_entity_poly.type
_entity_poly.pdbx_seq_one_letter_code
_entity_poly.pdbx_strand_id
1 'polypeptide(L)'
;MNQRPLNVAYEHMTNHQLAAAAYAFIGNELESLRIQSAVPRKTYSMLDAEFNNALENIHTATLHWSCEYWRLQYVYSVDVLKMGYAHIQDELKNENEYVELIAKGQRMIAAHFAALKEVCGIRGIDYQTVLNRNHITEQADEAWGIDLEYKTVVIAALETYLAIGE
;
A
#
# COMPACT_ATOMS: atom_id res chain seq x y z
N MET A 1 21.32 -2.30 -35.73
CA MET A 1 20.39 -2.48 -34.58
C MET A 1 21.23 -2.73 -33.34
N ASN A 2 21.48 -1.69 -32.54
CA ASN A 2 22.14 -1.88 -31.24
C ASN A 2 21.05 -2.19 -30.21
N GLN A 3 20.71 -3.47 -30.07
CA GLN A 3 20.00 -3.95 -28.90
C GLN A 3 20.98 -3.82 -27.72
N ARG A 4 20.91 -2.70 -26.96
CA ARG A 4 21.39 -2.75 -25.58
C ARG A 4 20.72 -3.97 -24.94
N PRO A 5 21.44 -4.82 -24.19
CA PRO A 5 20.82 -6.01 -23.58
C PRO A 5 19.62 -5.52 -22.79
N LEU A 6 18.45 -6.13 -23.02
CA LEU A 6 17.17 -5.75 -22.40
C LEU A 6 17.18 -5.80 -20.86
N ASN A 7 18.30 -6.22 -20.26
CA ASN A 7 18.45 -6.67 -18.88
C ASN A 7 19.41 -5.79 -18.04
N VAL A 8 20.31 -4.97 -18.61
CA VAL A 8 21.41 -4.34 -17.82
C VAL A 8 20.93 -3.56 -16.58
N ALA A 9 19.73 -3.00 -16.59
CA ALA A 9 19.15 -2.28 -15.45
C ALA A 9 18.73 -3.18 -14.27
N TYR A 10 18.45 -4.46 -14.52
CA TYR A 10 17.84 -5.42 -13.60
C TYR A 10 18.77 -6.59 -13.23
N GLU A 11 19.89 -6.73 -13.93
CA GLU A 11 20.85 -7.84 -13.88
C GLU A 11 21.48 -8.11 -12.48
N HIS A 12 21.41 -7.13 -11.57
CA HIS A 12 21.94 -7.21 -10.21
C HIS A 12 20.87 -7.23 -9.12
N MET A 13 19.59 -7.22 -9.51
CA MET A 13 18.49 -7.21 -8.55
C MET A 13 18.20 -8.61 -8.02
N THR A 14 17.85 -8.69 -6.74
CA THR A 14 17.31 -9.92 -6.15
C THR A 14 15.91 -10.23 -6.69
N ASN A 15 15.43 -11.46 -6.53
CA ASN A 15 14.06 -11.84 -6.91
C ASN A 15 13.00 -10.93 -6.26
N HIS A 16 13.20 -10.48 -5.02
CA HIS A 16 12.33 -9.52 -4.34
C HIS A 16 12.36 -8.13 -4.98
N GLN A 17 13.54 -7.62 -5.33
CA GLN A 17 13.69 -6.33 -6.01
C GLN A 17 13.07 -6.37 -7.42
N LEU A 18 13.26 -7.48 -8.14
CA LEU A 18 12.61 -7.72 -9.43
C LEU A 18 11.09 -7.78 -9.29
N ALA A 19 10.56 -8.39 -8.23
CA ALA A 19 9.13 -8.44 -7.96
C ALA A 19 8.55 -7.04 -7.65
N ALA A 20 9.25 -6.23 -6.86
CA ALA A 20 8.86 -4.86 -6.58
C ALA A 20 8.86 -3.99 -7.86
N ALA A 21 9.89 -4.15 -8.72
CA ALA A 21 9.93 -3.51 -10.03
C ALA A 21 8.80 -4.00 -10.94
N ALA A 22 8.54 -5.32 -10.97
CA ALA A 22 7.45 -5.90 -11.74
C ALA A 22 6.12 -5.29 -11.33
N TYR A 23 5.85 -5.19 -10.02
CA TYR A 23 4.66 -4.54 -9.47
C TYR A 23 4.53 -3.08 -9.91
N ALA A 24 5.64 -2.31 -9.84
CA ALA A 24 5.68 -0.91 -10.26
C ALA A 24 5.28 -0.71 -11.73
N PHE A 25 5.66 -1.65 -12.60
CA PHE A 25 5.46 -1.55 -14.05
C PHE A 25 4.36 -2.47 -14.60
N ILE A 26 3.47 -3.01 -13.76
CA ILE A 26 2.34 -3.81 -14.25
C ILE A 26 1.50 -2.99 -15.22
N GLY A 27 1.24 -3.57 -16.40
CA GLY A 27 0.53 -2.92 -17.51
C GLY A 27 1.46 -2.23 -18.51
N ASN A 28 2.75 -2.12 -18.22
CA ASN A 28 3.78 -1.77 -19.19
C ASN A 28 4.40 -3.04 -19.76
N GLU A 29 3.95 -3.43 -20.96
CA GLU A 29 4.39 -4.66 -21.63
C GLU A 29 5.91 -4.71 -21.85
N LEU A 30 6.50 -3.58 -22.25
CA LEU A 30 7.93 -3.51 -22.53
C LEU A 30 8.77 -3.69 -21.26
N GLU A 31 8.44 -2.99 -20.18
CA GLU A 31 9.15 -3.14 -18.91
C GLU A 31 8.92 -4.51 -18.28
N SER A 32 7.70 -5.06 -18.41
CA SER A 32 7.40 -6.41 -17.94
C SER A 32 8.31 -7.45 -18.62
N LEU A 33 8.49 -7.35 -19.95
CA LEU A 33 9.38 -8.24 -20.70
C LEU A 33 10.85 -8.07 -20.29
N ARG A 34 11.30 -6.84 -20.03
CA ARG A 34 12.67 -6.56 -19.56
C ARG A 34 12.93 -7.19 -18.20
N ILE A 35 12.02 -7.00 -17.24
CA ILE A 35 12.14 -7.56 -15.89
C ILE A 35 12.10 -9.09 -15.95
N GLN A 36 11.16 -9.69 -16.69
CA GLN A 36 11.07 -11.14 -16.84
C GLN A 36 12.32 -11.76 -17.51
N SER A 37 13.05 -10.99 -18.32
CA SER A 37 14.30 -11.44 -18.93
C SER A 37 15.47 -11.51 -17.93
N ALA A 38 15.37 -10.77 -16.81
CA ALA A 38 16.35 -10.76 -15.73
C ALA A 38 16.06 -11.82 -14.65
N VAL A 39 14.82 -12.30 -14.55
CA VAL A 39 14.42 -13.33 -13.56
C VAL A 39 14.97 -14.70 -13.97
N PRO A 40 15.72 -15.40 -13.08
CA PRO A 40 16.16 -16.76 -13.34
C PRO A 40 14.99 -17.68 -13.68
N ARG A 41 15.20 -18.59 -14.64
CA ARG A 41 14.20 -19.59 -15.03
C ARG A 41 14.58 -20.95 -14.46
N LYS A 42 13.67 -21.58 -13.70
CA LYS A 42 13.87 -22.97 -13.24
C LYS A 42 13.59 -23.98 -14.34
N THR A 43 12.68 -23.67 -15.26
CA THR A 43 12.42 -24.42 -16.51
C THR A 43 12.17 -23.44 -17.67
N TYR A 44 12.17 -23.91 -18.92
CA TYR A 44 11.97 -23.04 -20.09
C TYR A 44 10.71 -22.16 -20.03
N SER A 45 9.67 -22.59 -19.30
CA SER A 45 8.38 -21.92 -19.17
C SER A 45 8.11 -21.25 -17.81
N MET A 46 8.84 -21.60 -16.74
CA MET A 46 8.54 -21.10 -15.38
C MET A 46 9.63 -20.18 -14.85
N LEU A 47 9.20 -18.97 -14.47
CA LEU A 47 9.98 -18.02 -13.68
C LEU A 47 10.23 -18.57 -12.27
N ASP A 48 11.26 -18.04 -11.62
CA ASP A 48 11.62 -18.44 -10.26
C ASP A 48 10.44 -18.33 -9.28
N ALA A 49 10.31 -19.32 -8.40
CA ALA A 49 9.24 -19.39 -7.41
C ALA A 49 9.34 -18.25 -6.37
N GLU A 50 10.55 -17.84 -6.00
CA GLU A 50 10.76 -16.73 -5.05
C GLU A 50 10.28 -15.40 -5.66
N PHE A 51 10.54 -15.18 -6.96
CA PHE A 51 10.03 -14.01 -7.67
C PHE A 51 8.50 -13.99 -7.71
N ASN A 52 7.88 -15.12 -8.07
CA ASN A 52 6.42 -15.21 -8.15
C ASN A 52 5.77 -15.01 -6.77
N ASN A 53 6.29 -15.68 -5.73
CA ASN A 53 5.80 -15.53 -4.37
C ASN A 53 5.95 -14.08 -3.88
N ALA A 54 7.10 -13.45 -4.11
CA ALA A 54 7.32 -12.06 -3.73
C ALA A 54 6.32 -11.11 -4.43
N LEU A 55 6.04 -11.32 -5.72
CA LEU A 55 5.08 -10.52 -6.47
C LEU A 55 3.65 -10.72 -5.95
N GLU A 56 3.24 -11.96 -5.71
CA GLU A 56 1.92 -12.29 -5.14
C GLU A 56 1.74 -11.72 -3.73
N ASN A 57 2.79 -11.74 -2.91
CA ASN A 57 2.77 -11.14 -1.57
C ASN A 57 2.59 -9.63 -1.63
N ILE A 58 3.29 -8.94 -2.54
CA ILE A 58 3.11 -7.49 -2.74
C ILE A 58 1.65 -7.21 -3.16
N HIS A 59 1.09 -8.00 -4.07
CA HIS A 59 -0.33 -7.88 -4.43
C HIS A 59 -1.26 -8.07 -3.24
N THR A 60 -1.04 -9.10 -2.44
CA THR A 60 -1.88 -9.43 -1.28
C THR A 60 -1.78 -8.36 -0.20
N ALA A 61 -0.57 -7.93 0.15
CA ALA A 61 -0.33 -6.89 1.13
C ALA A 61 -0.99 -5.56 0.73
N THR A 62 -0.83 -5.16 -0.54
CA THR A 62 -1.38 -3.90 -1.04
C THR A 62 -2.90 -3.94 -1.14
N LEU A 63 -3.49 -5.07 -1.55
CA LEU A 63 -4.93 -5.26 -1.54
C LEU A 63 -5.50 -5.19 -0.12
N HIS A 64 -4.92 -5.92 0.82
CA HIS A 64 -5.38 -5.92 2.21
C HIS A 64 -5.29 -4.52 2.82
N TRP A 65 -4.17 -3.82 2.63
CA TRP A 65 -4.00 -2.45 3.07
C TRP A 65 -5.06 -1.50 2.47
N SER A 66 -5.37 -1.65 1.18
CA SER A 66 -6.39 -0.82 0.51
C SER A 66 -7.80 -1.07 1.04
N CYS A 67 -8.15 -2.33 1.34
CA CYS A 67 -9.43 -2.69 1.94
C CYS A 67 -9.59 -2.03 3.32
N GLU A 68 -8.54 -2.10 4.14
CA GLU A 68 -8.54 -1.45 5.46
C GLU A 68 -8.61 0.07 5.36
N TYR A 69 -7.93 0.67 4.38
CA TYR A 69 -8.06 2.11 4.09
C TYR A 69 -9.53 2.49 3.82
N TRP A 70 -10.20 1.78 2.92
CA TRP A 70 -11.60 2.07 2.59
C TRP A 70 -12.54 1.82 3.76
N ARG A 71 -12.25 0.80 4.59
CA ARG A 71 -12.99 0.57 5.84
C ARG A 71 -12.84 1.74 6.81
N LEU A 72 -11.64 2.28 6.98
CA LEU A 72 -11.40 3.46 7.82
C LEU A 72 -12.11 4.70 7.28
N GLN A 73 -12.02 4.95 5.96
CA GLN A 73 -12.70 6.06 5.30
C GLN A 73 -14.22 6.00 5.49
N TYR A 74 -14.80 4.80 5.39
CA TYR A 74 -16.21 4.58 5.64
C TYR A 74 -16.59 4.94 7.09
N VAL A 75 -15.86 4.43 8.08
CA VAL A 75 -16.13 4.71 9.51
C VAL A 75 -16.01 6.21 9.81
N TYR A 76 -14.92 6.84 9.35
CA TYR A 76 -14.71 8.28 9.47
C TYR A 76 -15.86 9.08 8.87
N SER A 77 -16.28 8.74 7.64
CA SER A 77 -17.38 9.42 6.96
C SER A 77 -18.70 9.28 7.71
N VAL A 78 -18.96 8.10 8.29
CA VAL A 78 -20.15 7.86 9.11
C VAL A 78 -20.15 8.74 10.35
N ASP A 79 -19.01 8.92 11.02
CA ASP A 79 -18.93 9.76 12.22
C ASP A 79 -19.13 11.25 11.90
N VAL A 80 -18.59 11.73 10.77
CA VAL A 80 -18.86 13.08 10.24
C VAL A 80 -20.35 13.26 9.91
N LEU A 81 -20.95 12.30 9.21
CA LEU A 81 -22.37 12.36 8.83
C LEU A 81 -23.30 12.32 10.05
N LYS A 82 -22.97 11.52 11.08
CA LYS A 82 -23.73 11.49 12.33
C LYS A 82 -23.69 12.83 13.05
N MET A 83 -22.51 13.46 13.14
CA MET A 83 -22.38 14.78 13.72
C MET A 83 -23.22 15.81 12.96
N GLY A 84 -23.11 15.83 11.63
CA GLY A 84 -23.90 16.72 10.77
C GLY A 84 -25.41 16.48 10.90
N TYR A 85 -25.84 15.23 10.96
CA TYR A 85 -27.25 14.88 11.16
C TYR A 85 -27.77 15.34 12.53
N ALA A 86 -27.04 15.06 13.61
CA ALA A 86 -27.41 15.51 14.95
C ALA A 86 -27.50 17.03 15.04
N HIS A 87 -26.61 17.75 14.35
CA HIS A 87 -26.67 19.20 14.25
C HIS A 87 -27.93 19.68 13.52
N ILE A 88 -28.29 19.07 12.38
CA ILE A 88 -29.50 19.41 11.61
C ILE A 88 -30.78 19.16 12.41
N GLN A 89 -30.81 18.11 13.24
CA GLN A 89 -31.96 17.77 14.07
C GLN A 89 -32.04 18.58 15.39
N ASP A 90 -31.07 19.46 15.67
CA ASP A 90 -30.93 20.14 16.96
C ASP A 90 -30.76 19.16 18.15
N GLU A 91 -30.17 17.99 17.88
CA GLU A 91 -29.92 16.91 18.83
C GLU A 91 -28.45 16.81 19.25
N LEU A 92 -27.62 17.75 18.80
CA LEU A 92 -26.18 17.78 19.08
C LEU A 92 -25.90 18.14 20.55
N LYS A 93 -25.94 17.14 21.43
CA LYS A 93 -25.70 17.32 22.88
C LYS A 93 -24.23 17.23 23.27
N ASN A 94 -23.46 16.41 22.56
CA ASN A 94 -22.07 16.08 22.90
C ASN A 94 -21.12 16.35 21.72
N GLU A 95 -20.98 17.61 21.32
CA GLU A 95 -20.12 18.02 20.21
C GLU A 95 -18.67 17.51 20.36
N ASN A 96 -18.11 17.62 21.55
CA ASN A 96 -16.73 17.17 21.84
C ASN A 96 -16.52 15.67 21.58
N GLU A 97 -17.53 14.83 21.80
CA GLU A 97 -17.42 13.38 21.54
C GLU A 97 -17.31 13.11 20.03
N TYR A 98 -18.10 13.82 19.21
CA TYR A 98 -18.01 13.72 17.76
C TYR A 98 -16.67 14.24 17.24
N VAL A 99 -16.21 15.38 17.75
CA VAL A 99 -14.91 15.95 17.36
C VAL A 99 -13.78 14.97 17.67
N GLU A 100 -13.79 14.33 18.84
CA GLU A 100 -12.76 13.35 19.20
C GLU A 100 -12.82 12.08 18.33
N LEU A 101 -14.01 11.58 17.98
CA LEU A 101 -14.16 10.44 17.07
C LEU A 101 -13.63 10.75 15.66
N ILE A 102 -13.98 11.92 15.13
CA ILE A 102 -13.51 12.41 13.82
C ILE A 102 -11.99 12.58 13.84
N ALA A 103 -11.44 13.22 14.87
CA ALA A 103 -10.01 13.42 15.04
C ALA A 103 -9.27 12.07 15.16
N LYS A 104 -9.81 11.11 15.92
CA LYS A 104 -9.26 9.75 16.00
C LYS A 104 -9.25 9.07 14.62
N GLY A 105 -10.34 9.17 13.87
CA GLY A 105 -10.42 8.64 12.51
C GLY A 105 -9.34 9.20 11.59
N GLN A 106 -9.11 10.52 11.63
CA GLN A 106 -8.06 11.18 10.86
C GLN A 106 -6.66 10.72 11.26
N ARG A 107 -6.36 10.63 12.57
CA ARG A 107 -5.08 10.13 13.07
C ARG A 107 -4.80 8.69 12.66
N MET A 108 -5.82 7.84 12.64
CA MET A 108 -5.71 6.45 12.17
C MET A 108 -5.46 6.37 10.66
N ILE A 109 -6.17 7.16 9.84
CA ILE A 109 -5.94 7.22 8.40
C ILE A 109 -4.52 7.71 8.08
N ALA A 110 -4.05 8.76 8.77
CA ALA A 110 -2.70 9.28 8.61
C ALA A 110 -1.64 8.24 9.02
N ALA A 111 -1.87 7.52 10.13
CA ALA A 111 -1.03 6.41 10.55
C ALA A 111 -1.01 5.25 9.53
N HIS A 112 -2.15 4.96 8.88
CA HIS A 112 -2.26 3.93 7.84
C HIS A 112 -1.38 4.25 6.62
N PHE A 113 -1.35 5.51 6.18
CA PHE A 113 -0.45 5.97 5.12
C PHE A 113 1.01 5.99 5.56
N ALA A 114 1.31 6.46 6.77
CA ALA A 114 2.66 6.49 7.30
C ALA A 114 3.27 5.08 7.40
N ALA A 115 2.48 4.09 7.82
CA ALA A 115 2.89 2.69 7.85
C ALA A 115 3.21 2.15 6.44
N LEU A 116 2.34 2.40 5.46
CA LEU A 116 2.58 1.98 4.08
C LEU A 116 3.85 2.60 3.50
N LYS A 117 4.05 3.91 3.72
CA LYS A 117 5.21 4.67 3.24
C LYS A 117 6.52 4.10 3.80
N GLU A 118 6.52 3.76 5.09
CA GLU A 118 7.66 3.15 5.76
C GLU A 118 7.98 1.76 5.20
N VAL A 119 6.99 0.86 5.15
CA VAL A 119 7.17 -0.49 4.64
C VAL A 119 7.59 -0.48 3.16
N CYS A 120 6.97 0.37 2.35
CA CYS A 120 7.36 0.54 0.94
C CYS A 120 8.82 1.00 0.81
N GLY A 121 9.26 1.96 1.63
CA GLY A 121 10.63 2.44 1.63
C GLY A 121 11.65 1.36 2.01
N ILE A 122 11.33 0.53 3.00
CA ILE A 122 12.20 -0.58 3.44
C ILE A 122 12.26 -1.70 2.39
N ARG A 123 11.11 -2.06 1.81
CA ARG A 123 10.97 -3.19 0.88
C ARG A 123 11.23 -2.82 -0.60
N GLY A 124 11.53 -1.56 -0.89
CA GLY A 124 11.78 -1.07 -2.25
C GLY A 124 10.55 -1.06 -3.15
N ILE A 125 9.35 -1.03 -2.57
CA ILE A 125 8.07 -0.96 -3.29
C ILE A 125 7.76 0.51 -3.58
N ASP A 126 7.34 0.83 -4.79
CA ASP A 126 6.95 2.21 -5.11
C ASP A 126 5.60 2.56 -4.48
N TYR A 127 5.66 3.40 -3.44
CA TYR A 127 4.50 3.91 -2.71
C TYR A 127 3.45 4.55 -3.63
N GLN A 128 3.89 5.35 -4.61
CA GLN A 128 2.95 6.06 -5.49
C GLN A 128 2.23 5.08 -6.42
N THR A 129 2.91 4.05 -6.91
CA THR A 129 2.25 2.97 -7.65
C THR A 129 1.18 2.28 -6.81
N VAL A 130 1.46 1.98 -5.52
CA VAL A 130 0.46 1.35 -4.64
C VAL A 130 -0.81 2.22 -4.55
N LEU A 131 -0.66 3.53 -4.34
CA LEU A 131 -1.80 4.45 -4.27
C LEU A 131 -2.58 4.51 -5.59
N ASN A 132 -1.88 4.74 -6.70
CA ASN A 132 -2.48 4.91 -8.02
C ASN A 132 -3.26 3.68 -8.47
N ARG A 133 -2.72 2.47 -8.23
CA ARG A 133 -3.37 1.20 -8.57
C ARG A 133 -4.66 0.96 -7.79
N ASN A 134 -4.75 1.49 -6.57
CA ASN A 134 -5.91 1.34 -5.71
C ASN A 134 -6.87 2.54 -5.77
N HIS A 135 -6.61 3.51 -6.66
CA HIS A 135 -7.38 4.75 -6.81
C HIS A 135 -7.49 5.56 -5.50
N ILE A 136 -6.42 5.57 -4.72
CA ILE A 136 -6.33 6.28 -3.45
C ILE A 136 -5.47 7.52 -3.63
N THR A 137 -5.91 8.65 -3.10
CA THR A 137 -5.10 9.87 -3.00
C THR A 137 -4.80 10.13 -1.53
N GLU A 138 -3.53 10.35 -1.19
CA GLU A 138 -3.13 10.75 0.16
C GLU A 138 -3.60 12.19 0.40
N GLN A 139 -4.73 12.34 1.10
CA GLN A 139 -5.25 13.60 1.61
C GLN A 139 -5.27 13.53 3.15
N ALA A 140 -4.10 13.36 3.75
CA ALA A 140 -3.97 13.41 5.20
C ALA A 140 -3.77 14.86 5.63
N ASP A 141 -4.66 15.37 6.47
CA ASP A 141 -4.44 16.65 7.16
C ASP A 141 -3.43 16.43 8.30
N GLU A 142 -2.20 16.91 8.10
CA GLU A 142 -1.09 16.74 9.04
C GLU A 142 -1.36 17.41 10.41
N ALA A 143 -2.36 18.30 10.51
CA ALA A 143 -2.67 19.04 11.72
C ALA A 143 -3.09 18.16 12.91
N TRP A 144 -3.63 16.96 12.65
CA TRP A 144 -4.17 16.08 13.71
C TRP A 144 -3.14 15.11 14.29
N GLY A 145 -1.94 15.04 13.70
CA GLY A 145 -0.91 14.06 14.05
C GLY A 145 -1.25 12.64 13.59
N ILE A 146 -0.52 11.66 14.13
CA ILE A 146 -0.66 10.24 13.76
C ILE A 146 -0.90 9.37 14.99
N ASP A 147 -1.71 8.33 14.83
CA ASP A 147 -1.88 7.28 15.83
C ASP A 147 -0.73 6.27 15.71
N LEU A 148 0.30 6.41 16.57
CA LEU A 148 1.50 5.58 16.53
C LEU A 148 1.24 4.11 16.89
N GLU A 149 0.28 3.85 17.77
CA GLU A 149 -0.11 2.49 18.14
C GLU A 149 -0.74 1.79 16.94
N TYR A 150 -1.68 2.46 16.28
CA TYR A 150 -2.29 1.95 15.06
C TYR A 150 -1.26 1.77 13.94
N LYS A 151 -0.35 2.73 13.75
CA LYS A 151 0.74 2.62 12.75
C LYS A 151 1.55 1.33 12.95
N THR A 152 1.90 1.01 14.20
CA THR A 152 2.68 -0.20 14.52
C THR A 152 1.93 -1.48 14.15
N VAL A 153 0.62 -1.52 14.39
CA VAL A 153 -0.25 -2.65 13.99
C VAL A 153 -0.28 -2.80 12.46
N VAL A 154 -0.42 -1.70 11.73
CA VAL A 154 -0.46 -1.73 10.25
C VAL A 154 0.88 -2.19 9.67
N ILE A 155 2.02 -1.74 10.23
CA ILE A 155 3.35 -2.22 9.82
C ILE A 155 3.44 -3.73 10.04
N ALA A 156 3.08 -4.23 11.23
CA ALA A 156 3.14 -5.65 11.53
C ALA A 156 2.27 -6.50 10.58
N ALA A 157 1.07 -6.01 10.24
CA ALA A 157 0.20 -6.68 9.29
C ALA A 157 0.79 -6.72 7.87
N LEU A 158 1.31 -5.58 7.38
CA LEU A 158 1.97 -5.49 6.08
C LEU A 158 3.19 -6.42 6.00
N GLU A 159 4.05 -6.40 7.02
CA GLU A 159 5.23 -7.27 7.09
C GLU A 159 4.83 -8.76 7.13
N THR A 160 3.73 -9.09 7.82
CA THR A 160 3.20 -10.47 7.84
C THR A 160 2.87 -10.94 6.43
N TYR A 161 2.24 -10.10 5.58
CA TYR A 161 1.93 -10.48 4.20
C TYR A 161 3.17 -10.53 3.30
N LEU A 162 4.12 -9.61 3.52
CA LEU A 162 5.31 -9.48 2.67
C LEU A 162 6.37 -10.56 2.95
N ALA A 163 6.38 -11.13 4.17
CA ALA A 163 7.33 -12.16 4.59
C ALA A 163 6.89 -13.61 4.27
N ILE A 164 5.70 -13.85 3.71
CA ILE A 164 5.21 -15.22 3.43
C ILE A 164 6.06 -15.88 2.33
N GLY A 165 7.07 -16.66 2.70
CA GLY A 165 7.93 -17.37 1.76
C GLY A 165 9.39 -16.90 1.69
N GLU A 166 9.83 -16.07 2.64
CA GLU A 166 11.24 -16.07 3.09
C GLU A 166 11.51 -17.35 3.93
#